data_AF-A0A645BI59-F1
#
_entry.id   AF-A0A645BI59-F1
#
_cell.length_a   1.000
_cell.length_b   1.000
_cell.length_c   1.000
_cell.angle_alpha   90.00
_cell.angle_beta   90.00
_cell.angle_gamma   90.00
#
_symmetry.space_group_name_H-M   'P 1'
#
loop_
_entity.id
_entity.type
_entity.pdbx_description
1 polymer ?
#
loop_
_entity_poly.entity_id
_entity_poly.type
_entity_poly.pdbx_seq_one_letter_code
_entity_poly.pdbx_strand_id
1 'polypeptide(L)'
;MELFVNGKSCGIKKKEKDVYHVSWRVTFEPGTVRVVSRKNGKEVLSRELHTAGEPARIRLSADRNSIKADGVDLSFVTVDILDRDGNLCPHADNLVKFEVDGAAFVSGVDNGSPISSESFKKSERKAFYGKCLVVLQNNTAQGEITLKATSAGLQEGTLTLEAR
;
A
#
# COMPACT_ATOMS: atom_id res chain seq x y z
N MET A 1 8.40 -5.09 -24.48
CA MET A 1 7.22 -4.83 -23.65
C MET A 1 6.10 -4.39 -24.55
N GLU A 2 4.87 -4.71 -24.19
CA GLU A 2 3.66 -4.32 -24.91
C GLU A 2 2.67 -3.77 -23.90
N LEU A 3 2.08 -2.62 -24.22
CA LEU A 3 1.07 -1.97 -23.39
C LEU A 3 -0.31 -2.22 -24.01
N PHE A 4 -1.29 -2.46 -23.16
CA PHE A 4 -2.69 -2.60 -23.53
C PHE A 4 -3.52 -1.62 -22.71
N VAL A 5 -4.43 -0.91 -23.36
CA VAL A 5 -5.47 -0.10 -22.71
C VAL A 5 -6.81 -0.72 -23.07
N ASN A 6 -7.58 -1.15 -22.05
CA ASN A 6 -8.87 -1.80 -22.25
C ASN A 6 -8.81 -2.98 -23.25
N GLY A 7 -7.74 -3.77 -23.16
CA GLY A 7 -7.47 -4.92 -24.03
C GLY A 7 -6.92 -4.58 -25.43
N LYS A 8 -6.90 -3.30 -25.83
CA LYS A 8 -6.36 -2.87 -27.13
C LYS A 8 -4.86 -2.62 -27.02
N SER A 9 -4.07 -3.22 -27.90
CA SER A 9 -2.61 -3.01 -27.92
C SER A 9 -2.28 -1.56 -28.32
N CYS A 10 -1.42 -0.92 -27.54
CA CYS A 10 -0.82 0.38 -27.84
C CYS A 10 0.56 0.22 -28.51
N GLY A 11 0.90 -1.01 -28.94
CA GLY A 11 2.14 -1.33 -29.64
C GLY A 11 3.26 -1.85 -28.74
N ILE A 12 4.21 -2.53 -29.38
CA ILE A 12 5.37 -3.14 -28.75
C ILE A 12 6.53 -2.14 -28.72
N LYS A 13 7.18 -1.97 -27.57
CA LYS A 13 8.43 -1.22 -27.41
C LYS A 13 9.53 -2.09 -26.81
N LYS A 14 10.75 -1.90 -27.28
CA LYS A 14 11.96 -2.55 -26.77
C LYS A 14 12.83 -1.47 -26.10
N LYS A 15 13.62 -1.88 -25.10
CA LYS A 15 14.65 -0.99 -24.55
C LYS A 15 15.74 -0.84 -25.59
N GLU A 16 16.19 0.39 -25.78
CA GLU A 16 17.38 0.70 -26.58
C GLU A 16 18.62 0.68 -25.68
N LYS A 17 19.81 0.70 -26.29
CA LYS A 17 21.06 0.80 -25.53
C LYS A 17 21.02 2.09 -24.68
N ASP A 18 21.41 1.97 -23.42
CA ASP A 18 21.42 3.08 -22.45
C ASP A 18 20.05 3.71 -22.15
N VAL A 19 18.94 3.09 -22.59
CA VAL A 19 17.56 3.50 -22.27
C VAL A 19 16.93 2.50 -21.30
N TYR A 20 16.70 2.95 -20.06
CA TYR A 20 16.29 2.06 -18.96
C TYR A 20 14.78 1.88 -18.80
N HIS A 21 13.96 2.65 -19.53
CA HIS A 21 12.50 2.59 -19.51
C HIS A 21 11.92 2.52 -20.94
N VAL A 22 10.63 2.26 -21.05
CA VAL A 22 9.87 2.43 -22.30
C VAL A 22 8.62 3.24 -21.98
N SER A 23 8.16 4.04 -22.92
CA SER A 23 7.02 4.92 -22.72
C SER A 23 6.10 4.92 -23.93
N TRP A 24 4.81 5.05 -23.66
CA TRP A 24 3.76 5.23 -24.66
C TRP A 24 3.04 6.54 -24.36
N ARG A 25 2.59 7.21 -25.42
CA ARG A 25 1.57 8.25 -25.32
C ARG A 25 0.25 7.56 -25.60
N VAL A 26 -0.67 7.60 -24.64
CA VAL A 26 -1.99 7.00 -24.76
C VAL A 26 -3.04 8.03 -24.39
N THR A 27 -4.22 7.95 -25.01
CA THR A 27 -5.38 8.70 -24.57
C THR A 27 -5.90 8.06 -23.29
N PHE A 28 -6.22 8.87 -22.28
CA PHE A 28 -6.80 8.36 -21.05
C PHE A 28 -8.22 7.84 -21.33
N GLU A 29 -8.46 6.60 -20.90
CA GLU A 29 -9.78 5.97 -20.84
C GLU A 29 -9.87 5.25 -19.50
N PRO A 30 -10.94 5.43 -18.71
CA PRO A 30 -11.17 4.63 -17.51
C PRO A 30 -11.19 3.13 -17.86
N GLY A 31 -10.65 2.30 -16.96
CA GLY A 31 -10.62 0.86 -17.11
C GLY A 31 -9.25 0.28 -16.76
N THR A 32 -8.69 -0.57 -17.61
CA THR A 32 -7.49 -1.35 -17.30
C THR A 32 -6.31 -0.96 -18.20
N VAL A 33 -5.16 -0.71 -17.57
CA VAL A 33 -3.86 -0.62 -18.21
C VAL A 33 -3.05 -1.86 -17.87
N ARG A 34 -2.78 -2.69 -18.87
CA ARG A 34 -1.92 -3.88 -18.73
C ARG A 34 -0.61 -3.69 -19.46
N VAL A 35 0.50 -4.01 -18.81
CA VAL A 35 1.79 -4.18 -19.47
C VAL A 35 2.20 -5.64 -19.47
N VAL A 36 2.75 -6.09 -20.59
CA VAL A 36 3.30 -7.43 -20.77
C VAL A 36 4.77 -7.32 -21.17
N SER A 37 5.63 -8.01 -20.44
CA SER A 37 7.04 -8.18 -20.79
C SER A 37 7.25 -9.53 -21.47
N ARG A 38 8.13 -9.55 -22.48
CA ARG A 38 8.42 -10.74 -23.27
C ARG A 38 9.92 -10.96 -23.41
N LYS A 39 10.34 -12.23 -23.38
CA LYS A 39 11.70 -12.69 -23.69
C LYS A 39 11.61 -13.77 -24.77
N ASN A 40 12.34 -13.59 -25.87
CA ASN A 40 12.31 -14.51 -27.03
C ASN A 40 10.88 -14.80 -27.55
N GLY A 41 10.06 -13.74 -27.63
CA GLY A 41 8.65 -13.83 -28.05
C GLY A 41 7.69 -14.38 -26.99
N LYS A 42 8.16 -14.97 -25.90
CA LYS A 42 7.32 -15.53 -24.82
C LYS A 42 7.05 -14.52 -23.73
N GLU A 43 5.84 -14.54 -23.18
CA GLU A 43 5.50 -13.78 -21.98
C GLU A 43 6.35 -14.21 -20.78
N VAL A 44 6.82 -13.24 -19.99
CA VAL A 44 7.56 -13.52 -18.74
C VAL A 44 6.98 -12.85 -17.51
N LEU A 45 6.31 -11.71 -17.67
CA LEU A 45 5.63 -11.01 -16.58
C LEU A 45 4.54 -10.12 -17.15
N SER A 46 3.38 -10.10 -16.49
CA SER A 46 2.36 -9.08 -16.70
C SER A 46 2.03 -8.35 -15.40
N ARG A 47 1.63 -7.09 -15.55
CA ARG A 47 1.10 -6.22 -14.49
C ARG A 47 -0.09 -5.47 -15.06
N GLU A 48 -1.13 -5.35 -14.26
CA GLU A 48 -2.31 -4.56 -14.57
C GLU A 48 -2.53 -3.50 -13.50
N LEU A 49 -3.07 -2.36 -13.92
CA LEU A 49 -3.60 -1.32 -13.08
C LEU A 49 -5.03 -1.02 -13.55
N HIS A 50 -5.91 -0.73 -12.60
CA HIS A 50 -7.28 -0.33 -12.90
C HIS A 50 -7.50 1.10 -12.43
N THR A 51 -8.34 1.84 -13.15
CA THR A 51 -8.85 3.12 -12.66
C THR A 51 -9.62 2.86 -11.36
N ALA A 52 -9.13 3.41 -10.26
CA ALA A 52 -9.78 3.26 -8.97
C ALA A 52 -11.08 4.07 -8.90
N GLY A 53 -12.08 3.51 -8.22
CA GLY A 53 -13.27 4.24 -7.80
C GLY A 53 -13.04 5.05 -6.52
N GLU A 54 -14.14 5.45 -5.88
CA GLU A 54 -14.11 6.17 -4.61
C GLU A 54 -13.54 5.30 -3.47
N PRO A 55 -12.77 5.89 -2.53
CA PRO A 55 -12.31 5.21 -1.32
C PRO A 55 -13.45 4.51 -0.58
N ALA A 56 -13.24 3.25 -0.23
CA ALA A 56 -14.26 2.44 0.42
C ALA A 56 -13.73 1.62 1.62
N ARG A 57 -12.45 1.25 1.64
CA ARG A 57 -11.91 0.39 2.71
C ARG A 57 -10.43 0.61 2.99
N ILE A 58 -10.01 0.19 4.17
CA ILE A 58 -8.61 0.13 4.61
C ILE A 58 -8.10 -1.31 4.48
N ARG A 59 -6.91 -1.50 3.90
CA ARG A 59 -6.16 -2.75 3.97
C ARG A 59 -4.89 -2.55 4.78
N LEU A 60 -4.61 -3.48 5.69
CA LEU A 60 -3.39 -3.53 6.48
C LEU A 60 -2.49 -4.65 5.97
N SER A 61 -1.18 -4.39 5.88
CA SER A 61 -0.18 -5.38 5.47
C SER A 61 1.11 -5.17 6.25
N ALA A 62 1.40 -6.07 7.18
CA ALA A 62 2.67 -6.08 7.89
C ALA A 62 3.79 -6.64 7.01
N ASP A 63 4.98 -6.07 7.15
CA ASP A 63 6.21 -6.68 6.62
C ASP A 63 6.53 -8.00 7.34
N ARG A 64 6.18 -8.07 8.63
CA ARG A 64 6.39 -9.22 9.51
C ARG A 64 5.17 -9.44 10.40
N ASN A 65 4.62 -10.66 10.36
CA ASN A 65 3.51 -11.09 11.21
C ASN A 65 3.93 -11.54 12.62
N SER A 66 5.23 -11.55 12.91
CA SER A 66 5.74 -11.86 14.25
C SER A 66 7.01 -11.07 14.58
N ILE A 67 7.07 -10.59 15.82
CA ILE A 67 8.18 -9.82 16.40
C ILE A 67 8.65 -10.46 17.71
N LYS A 68 9.86 -10.10 18.12
CA LYS A 68 10.41 -10.52 19.41
C LYS A 68 9.77 -9.75 20.56
N ALA A 69 9.56 -10.42 21.68
CA ALA A 69 9.10 -9.82 22.92
C ALA A 69 10.26 -9.13 23.70
N ASP A 70 11.09 -8.33 23.03
CA ASP A 70 12.31 -7.73 23.59
C ASP A 70 12.20 -6.22 23.88
N GLY A 71 11.01 -5.64 23.69
CA GLY A 71 10.74 -4.22 23.90
C GLY A 71 11.31 -3.28 22.83
N VAL A 72 12.00 -3.79 21.81
CA VAL A 72 12.66 -2.98 20.77
C VAL A 72 12.36 -3.43 19.35
N ASP A 73 11.92 -4.68 19.15
CA ASP A 73 11.56 -5.20 17.84
C ASP A 73 10.30 -4.53 17.28
N LEU A 74 10.29 -4.36 15.96
CA LEU A 74 9.31 -3.58 15.22
C LEU A 74 8.61 -4.40 14.14
N SER A 75 7.35 -4.07 13.89
CA SER A 75 6.60 -4.47 12.68
C SER A 75 6.11 -3.21 11.96
N PHE A 76 6.34 -3.16 10.65
CA PHE A 76 5.97 -2.06 9.78
C PHE A 76 4.70 -2.43 9.03
N VAL A 77 3.59 -1.79 9.37
CA VAL A 77 2.29 -2.08 8.77
C VAL A 77 1.96 -1.01 7.74
N THR A 78 1.97 -1.41 6.48
CA THR A 78 1.50 -0.57 5.37
C THR A 78 -0.03 -0.51 5.41
N VAL A 79 -0.56 0.70 5.25
CA VAL A 79 -1.99 1.00 5.27
C VAL A 79 -2.38 1.51 3.90
N ASP A 80 -3.20 0.74 3.18
CA ASP A 80 -3.71 1.12 1.86
C ASP A 80 -5.15 1.59 1.94
N ILE A 81 -5.47 2.69 1.26
CA ILE A 81 -6.84 3.13 0.99
C ILE A 81 -7.27 2.56 -0.36
N LEU A 82 -8.29 1.70 -0.34
CA LEU A 82 -8.78 0.98 -1.51
C LEU A 82 -10.22 1.36 -1.83
N ASP A 83 -10.59 1.25 -3.10
CA ASP A 83 -11.98 1.31 -3.55
C ASP A 83 -12.75 0.02 -3.20
N ARG A 84 -13.99 -0.12 -3.69
CA ARG A 84 -14.83 -1.31 -3.47
C ARG A 84 -14.31 -2.56 -4.17
N ASP A 85 -13.59 -2.42 -5.27
CA ASP A 85 -13.04 -3.54 -6.05
C ASP A 85 -11.64 -3.94 -5.59
N GLY A 86 -11.00 -3.12 -4.73
CA GLY A 86 -9.68 -3.38 -4.16
C GLY A 86 -8.53 -2.71 -4.87
N ASN A 87 -8.83 -1.76 -5.76
CA ASN A 87 -7.81 -0.93 -6.38
C ASN A 87 -7.36 0.13 -5.39
N LEU A 88 -6.05 0.38 -5.36
CA LEU A 88 -5.50 1.49 -4.59
C LEU A 88 -6.06 2.81 -5.12
N CYS A 89 -6.66 3.62 -4.26
CA CYS A 89 -7.11 4.96 -4.61
C CYS A 89 -5.90 5.91 -4.65
N PRO A 90 -5.35 6.27 -5.84
CA PRO A 90 -4.04 6.91 -5.95
C PRO A 90 -4.04 8.37 -5.48
N HIS A 91 -5.21 8.95 -5.23
CA HIS A 91 -5.39 10.32 -4.74
C HIS A 91 -5.94 10.40 -3.32
N ALA A 92 -6.15 9.27 -2.65
CA ALA A 92 -6.71 9.27 -1.30
C ALA A 92 -5.73 9.87 -0.27
N ASP A 93 -6.27 10.76 0.57
CA ASP A 93 -5.57 11.46 1.66
C ASP A 93 -6.30 11.32 3.01
N ASN A 94 -7.18 10.32 3.12
CA ASN A 94 -8.01 10.05 4.29
C ASN A 94 -7.18 10.00 5.58
N LEU A 95 -7.66 10.64 6.66
CA LEU A 95 -7.08 10.51 7.99
C LEU A 95 -7.40 9.11 8.54
N VAL A 96 -6.38 8.30 8.80
CA VAL A 96 -6.51 6.99 9.43
C VAL A 96 -6.14 7.10 10.89
N LYS A 97 -6.97 6.52 11.77
CA LYS A 97 -6.73 6.41 13.21
C LYS A 97 -6.39 4.97 13.57
N PHE A 98 -5.45 4.79 14.48
CA PHE A 98 -4.92 3.50 14.89
C PHE A 98 -5.22 3.23 16.35
N GLU A 99 -5.73 2.03 16.62
CA GLU A 99 -5.92 1.48 17.96
C GLU A 99 -5.15 0.17 18.04
N VAL A 100 -4.39 -0.03 19.11
CA VAL A 100 -3.58 -1.23 19.32
C VAL A 100 -3.96 -1.83 20.67
N ASP A 101 -4.27 -3.11 20.67
CA ASP A 101 -4.48 -3.92 21.87
C ASP A 101 -3.42 -5.04 21.95
N GLY A 102 -3.05 -5.43 23.16
CA GLY A 102 -2.12 -6.52 23.42
C GLY A 102 -0.63 -6.13 23.50
N ALA A 103 0.25 -6.98 22.96
CA ALA A 103 1.69 -6.96 23.24
C ALA A 103 2.52 -5.93 22.45
N ALA A 104 1.92 -4.78 22.10
CA ALA A 104 2.60 -3.71 21.38
C ALA A 104 1.95 -2.34 21.61
N PHE A 105 2.62 -1.30 21.11
CA PHE A 105 2.08 0.06 21.01
C PHE A 105 2.53 0.72 19.70
N VAL A 106 1.89 1.83 19.33
CA VAL A 106 2.30 2.64 18.17
C VAL A 106 3.58 3.41 18.51
N SER A 107 4.70 2.99 17.93
CA SER A 107 6.00 3.68 18.09
C SER A 107 6.15 4.85 17.13
N GLY A 108 5.48 4.80 15.99
CA GLY A 108 5.35 5.95 15.10
C GLY A 108 4.47 5.71 13.89
N VAL A 109 4.22 6.79 13.15
CA VAL A 109 3.40 6.81 11.94
C VAL A 109 4.04 7.70 10.88
N ASP A 110 3.87 7.38 9.60
CA ASP A 110 4.31 8.22 8.48
C ASP A 110 3.47 7.97 7.22
N ASN A 111 3.62 8.80 6.19
CA ASN A 111 3.05 8.63 4.86
C ASN A 111 4.04 9.01 3.73
N GLY A 112 5.25 9.47 4.07
CA GLY A 112 6.27 9.86 3.08
C GLY A 112 6.01 11.19 2.39
N SER A 113 5.01 11.97 2.83
CA SER A 113 4.78 13.31 2.30
C SER A 113 5.90 14.26 2.76
N PRO A 114 6.70 14.84 1.84
CA PRO A 114 7.82 15.70 2.21
C PRO A 114 7.39 17.08 2.74
N ILE A 115 6.09 17.38 2.68
CA ILE A 115 5.52 18.67 3.08
C ILE A 115 4.55 18.54 4.27
N SER A 116 4.35 17.35 4.82
CA SER A 116 3.46 17.16 5.98
C SER A 116 4.16 17.62 7.27
N SER A 117 3.42 18.35 8.10
CA SER A 117 3.79 18.73 9.46
C SER A 117 3.08 17.91 10.53
N GLU A 118 2.37 16.85 10.15
CA GLU A 118 1.71 15.92 11.08
C GLU A 118 2.76 15.22 11.97
N SER A 119 2.40 14.99 13.24
CA SER A 119 3.29 14.32 14.19
C SER A 119 3.59 12.88 13.78
N PHE A 120 4.84 12.45 13.98
CA PHE A 120 5.26 11.05 13.83
C PHE A 120 4.92 10.18 15.06
N LYS A 121 4.40 10.77 16.14
CA LYS A 121 4.20 10.11 17.45
C LYS A 121 2.75 10.04 17.91
N LYS A 122 1.80 10.38 17.02
CA LYS A 122 0.37 10.19 17.27
C LYS A 122 -0.09 8.84 16.73
N SER A 123 -1.24 8.37 17.21
CA SER A 123 -1.93 7.20 16.67
C SER A 123 -2.87 7.54 15.51
N GLU A 124 -2.49 8.50 14.66
CA GLU A 124 -3.25 8.89 13.48
C GLU A 124 -2.33 9.43 12.39
N ARG A 125 -2.66 9.20 11.11
CA ARG A 125 -1.92 9.72 9.97
C ARG A 125 -2.79 9.80 8.73
N LYS A 126 -2.72 10.92 8.00
CA LYS A 126 -3.30 10.99 6.65
C LYS A 126 -2.61 10.04 5.69
N ALA A 127 -3.36 9.42 4.79
CA ALA A 127 -2.78 8.81 3.61
C ALA A 127 -2.11 9.88 2.72
N PHE A 128 -1.11 9.47 1.94
CA PHE A 128 -0.51 10.25 0.88
C PHE A 128 -0.40 9.35 -0.35
N TYR A 129 -1.06 9.75 -1.44
CA TYR A 129 -1.26 8.92 -2.63
C TYR A 129 -1.80 7.50 -2.31
N GLY A 130 -2.79 7.45 -1.41
CA GLY A 130 -3.49 6.23 -1.03
C GLY A 130 -2.79 5.37 0.01
N LYS A 131 -1.66 5.83 0.60
CA LYS A 131 -0.92 5.05 1.60
C LYS A 131 -0.52 5.84 2.83
N CYS A 132 -0.49 5.18 3.98
CA CYS A 132 0.32 5.57 5.13
C CYS A 132 0.94 4.33 5.78
N LEU A 133 1.66 4.54 6.87
CA LEU A 133 2.43 3.53 7.59
C LEU A 133 2.20 3.73 9.09
N VAL A 134 2.00 2.62 9.81
CA VAL A 134 2.07 2.57 11.27
C VAL A 134 3.15 1.57 11.68
N VAL A 135 3.99 1.97 12.63
CA VAL A 135 5.08 1.17 13.18
C VAL A 135 4.68 0.70 14.57
N LEU A 136 4.56 -0.62 14.72
CA LEU A 136 4.27 -1.27 15.99
C LEU A 136 5.58 -1.69 16.65
N GLN A 137 5.71 -1.39 17.93
CA GLN A 137 6.85 -1.82 18.75
C GLN A 137 6.35 -2.70 19.89
N ASN A 138 7.06 -3.79 20.13
CA ASN A 138 6.76 -4.65 21.26
C ASN A 138 6.88 -3.91 22.60
N ASN A 139 6.03 -4.24 23.57
CA ASN A 139 5.99 -3.61 24.90
C ASN A 139 6.62 -4.49 26.01
N THR A 140 7.49 -5.45 25.66
CA THR A 140 8.09 -6.51 26.50
C THR A 140 7.16 -7.67 26.86
N ALA A 141 5.85 -7.57 26.60
CA ALA A 141 4.95 -8.69 26.75
C ALA A 141 5.07 -9.66 25.54
N GLN A 142 4.78 -10.93 25.79
CA GLN A 142 4.52 -11.92 24.75
C GLN A 142 3.01 -11.98 24.46
N GLY A 143 2.65 -12.49 23.28
CA GLY A 143 1.28 -12.79 22.90
C GLY A 143 0.77 -11.95 21.74
N GLU A 144 -0.55 -11.98 21.60
CA GLU A 144 -1.25 -11.38 20.46
C GLU A 144 -1.13 -9.84 20.46
N ILE A 145 -1.03 -9.28 19.26
CA ILE A 145 -1.13 -7.85 18.99
C ILE A 145 -2.27 -7.66 17.99
N THR A 146 -3.29 -6.91 18.36
CA THR A 146 -4.39 -6.56 17.45
C THR A 146 -4.31 -5.08 17.10
N LEU A 147 -4.06 -4.78 15.82
CA LEU A 147 -4.11 -3.43 15.25
C LEU A 147 -5.46 -3.23 14.56
N LYS A 148 -6.16 -2.17 14.94
CA LYS A 148 -7.36 -1.68 14.28
C LYS A 148 -7.10 -0.32 13.64
N ALA A 149 -7.51 -0.15 12.39
CA ALA A 149 -7.40 1.08 11.62
C ALA A 149 -8.77 1.55 11.14
N THR A 150 -9.13 2.80 11.46
CA THR A 150 -10.44 3.40 11.13
C THR A 150 -10.27 4.71 10.38
N SER A 151 -11.24 5.04 9.52
CA SER A 151 -11.33 6.34 8.87
C SER A 151 -12.79 6.65 8.53
N ALA A 152 -13.15 7.93 8.51
CA ALA A 152 -14.52 8.35 8.25
C ALA A 152 -14.99 7.87 6.87
N GLY A 153 -16.12 7.15 6.84
CA GLY A 153 -16.73 6.65 5.60
C GLY A 153 -16.06 5.42 4.99
N LEU A 154 -15.00 4.88 5.59
CA LEU A 154 -14.32 3.67 5.10
C LEU A 154 -14.65 2.46 5.97
N GLN A 155 -14.73 1.28 5.36
CA GLN A 155 -14.67 0.03 6.08
C GLN A 155 -13.32 -0.09 6.79
N GLU A 156 -13.36 -0.37 8.09
CA GLU A 156 -12.18 -0.52 8.94
C GLU A 156 -11.31 -1.73 8.53
N GLY A 157 -10.03 -1.66 8.86
CA GLY A 157 -9.08 -2.76 8.72
C GLY A 157 -8.63 -3.25 10.09
N THR A 158 -8.51 -4.57 10.24
CA THR A 158 -7.95 -5.21 11.44
C THR A 158 -6.83 -6.17 11.03
N LEU A 159 -5.74 -6.20 11.81
CA LEU A 159 -4.60 -7.07 11.60
C LEU A 159 -4.12 -7.62 12.94
N THR A 160 -3.88 -8.93 12.98
CA THR A 160 -3.32 -9.62 14.14
C THR A 160 -1.87 -10.03 13.87
N LEU A 161 -0.99 -9.80 14.84
CA LEU A 161 0.43 -10.20 14.85
C LEU A 161 0.76 -10.91 16.17
N GLU A 162 1.94 -11.53 16.23
CA GLU A 162 2.40 -12.27 17.42
C GLU A 162 3.74 -11.76 17.95
N ALA A 163 3.80 -11.44 19.25
CA ALA A 163 5.04 -11.19 19.98
C ALA A 163 5.51 -12.48 20.68
N ARG A 164 6.75 -12.90 20.43
CA ARG A 164 7.33 -14.14 20.97
C ARG A 164 8.70 -13.96 21.58
#